data_AF-A0A2K3QQA5-F1
#
_entry.id   AF-A0A2K3QQA5-F1
#
_cell.length_a   1.000
_cell.length_b   1.000
_cell.length_c   1.000
_cell.angle_alpha   90.00
_cell.angle_beta   90.00
_cell.angle_gamma   90.00
#
_symmetry.space_group_name_H-M   'P 1'
#
loop_
_entity.id
_entity.type
_entity.pdbx_description
1 polymer ?
#
loop_
_entity_poly.entity_id
_entity_poly.type
_entity_poly.pdbx_seq_one_letter_code
_entity_poly.pdbx_strand_id
1 'polypeptide(L)' 'MAPANRHIQRFATAASRCSAEAAVYGKCIVADYNAVETDKCVKEFMRLKDCYL' A
#
# COMPACT_ATOMS: atom_id res chain seq x y z
N MET A 1 10.84 19.99 -8.04
CA MET A 1 9.70 19.66 -7.16
C MET A 1 8.80 18.69 -7.93
N ALA A 2 8.98 17.37 -7.75
CA ALA A 2 8.17 16.38 -8.47
C ALA A 2 6.70 16.53 -8.07
N PRO A 3 5.72 16.33 -8.99
CA PRO A 3 4.32 16.41 -8.64
C PRO A 3 4.05 15.40 -7.52
N ALA A 4 3.64 15.90 -6.35
CA ALA A 4 3.17 15.04 -5.27
C ALA A 4 1.95 14.30 -5.83
N ASN A 5 2.15 13.04 -6.21
CA ASN A 5 1.08 12.17 -6.68
C ASN A 5 0.03 12.13 -5.56
N ARG A 6 -1.07 12.86 -5.75
CA ARG A 6 -2.15 13.03 -4.78
C ARG A 6 -2.71 11.68 -4.31
N HIS A 7 -2.58 10.67 -5.15
CA HIS A 7 -2.87 9.27 -4.85
C HIS A 7 -1.93 8.65 -3.82
N ILE A 8 -0.62 8.92 -3.91
CA ILE A 8 0.38 8.45 -2.94
C ILE A 8 0.17 9.14 -1.59
N GLN A 9 -0.17 10.43 -1.55
CA GLN A 9 -0.47 11.13 -0.30
C GLN A 9 -1.73 10.60 0.39
N ARG A 10 -2.80 10.34 -0.39
CA ARG A 10 -4.02 9.70 0.14
C ARG A 10 -3.74 8.29 0.64
N PHE A 11 -2.96 7.52 -0.13
CA PHE A 11 -2.52 6.19 0.28
C PHE A 11 -1.65 6.22 1.54
N ALA A 12 -0.73 7.17 1.66
CA ALA A 12 0.11 7.33 2.86
C ALA A 12 -0.71 7.71 4.09
N THR A 13 -1.76 8.53 3.90
CA THR A 13 -2.69 8.94 4.98
C THR A 13 -3.62 7.79 5.38
N ALA A 14 -4.04 6.97 4.41
CA ALA A 14 -4.77 5.73 4.64
C ALA A 14 -3.91 4.70 5.39
N ALA A 15 -2.69 4.50 4.90
CA ALA A 15 -1.69 3.61 5.45
C ALA A 15 -1.27 4.01 6.86
N SER A 16 -1.21 5.29 7.19
CA SER A 16 -0.90 5.73 8.56
C SER A 16 -2.04 5.46 9.54
N ARG A 17 -3.30 5.55 9.10
CA ARG A 17 -4.45 5.11 9.91
C ARG A 17 -4.50 3.59 10.09
N CYS A 18 -4.15 2.83 9.06
CA CYS A 18 -4.15 1.37 9.05
C CYS A 18 -2.71 0.84 8.96
N SER A 19 -1.89 1.27 9.92
CA SER A 19 -0.43 1.01 9.92
C SER A 19 -0.09 -0.49 9.95
N ALA A 20 -0.97 -1.32 10.53
CA ALA A 20 -0.80 -2.76 10.57
C ALA A 20 -0.97 -3.40 9.19
N GLU A 21 -2.07 -3.13 8.49
CA GLU A 21 -2.28 -3.61 7.11
C GLU A 21 -1.28 -2.99 6.12
N ALA A 22 -0.89 -1.73 6.31
CA ALA A 22 0.15 -1.10 5.50
C ALA A 22 1.52 -1.77 5.66
N ALA A 23 1.88 -2.15 6.88
CA ALA A 23 3.09 -2.91 7.14
C ALA A 23 3.04 -4.30 6.50
N VAL A 24 1.86 -4.95 6.49
CA VAL A 24 1.68 -6.26 5.83
C VAL A 24 1.79 -6.12 4.30
N TYR A 25 1.17 -5.10 3.71
CA TYR A 25 1.29 -4.77 2.29
C TYR A 25 2.74 -4.43 1.91
N GLY A 26 3.41 -3.59 2.71
CA GLY A 26 4.81 -3.25 2.53
C GLY A 26 5.73 -4.47 2.65
N LYS A 27 5.47 -5.37 3.61
CA LYS A 27 6.20 -6.65 3.74
C LYS A 27 6.05 -7.53 2.51
N CYS A 28 4.86 -7.61 1.94
CA CYS A 28 4.61 -8.38 0.71
C CYS A 28 5.38 -7.79 -0.49
N ILE A 29 5.43 -6.47 -0.62
CA ILE A 29 6.22 -5.79 -1.65
C ILE A 29 7.73 -5.97 -1.44
N VAL A 30 8.21 -5.86 -0.20
CA VAL A 30 9.63 -6.00 0.13
C VAL A 30 10.10 -7.45 -0.04
N ALA A 31 9.25 -8.43 0.26
CA ALA A 31 9.56 -9.85 0.05
C ALA A 31 9.81 -10.17 -1.43
N ASP A 32 9.08 -9.53 -2.34
CA ASP A 32 9.11 -9.78 -3.78
C ASP A 32 9.40 -8.50 -4.58
N TYR A 33 10.36 -7.70 -4.11
CA TYR A 33 10.65 -6.36 -4.68
C TYR A 33 11.03 -6.38 -6.17
N ASN A 34 11.54 -7.52 -6.66
CA ASN A 34 11.91 -7.73 -8.08
C ASN A 34 10.74 -8.17 -8.96
N ALA A 35 9.65 -8.63 -8.38
CA ALA A 35 8.51 -9.17 -9.10
C ALA A 35 7.22 -8.60 -8.52
N VAL A 36 7.23 -7.28 -8.26
CA VAL A 36 6.02 -6.48 -8.01
C VAL A 36 5.21 -6.46 -9.30
N GLU A 37 4.54 -7.58 -9.56
CA GLU A 37 3.54 -7.69 -10.61
C GLU A 37 2.18 -7.27 -10.07
N THR A 38 1.34 -6.77 -10.97
CA THR A 38 -0.06 -6.49 -10.68
C THR A 38 -0.68 -7.79 -10.13
N ASP A 39 -1.41 -7.70 -9.01
CA ASP A 39 -2.02 -8.80 -8.24
C ASP A 39 -1.22 -9.51 -7.13
N LYS A 40 0.11 -9.40 -7.02
CA LYS A 40 0.84 -10.15 -5.97
C LYS A 40 0.43 -9.81 -4.54
N CYS A 41 0.24 -8.52 -4.26
CA CYS A 41 -0.14 -8.02 -2.94
C CYS A 41 -1.56 -7.45 -2.92
N VAL A 42 -2.43 -7.89 -3.86
CA VAL A 42 -3.81 -7.39 -3.97
C VAL A 42 -4.63 -7.71 -2.72
N LYS A 43 -4.44 -8.86 -2.08
CA LYS A 43 -5.13 -9.19 -0.82
C LYS A 43 -4.82 -8.18 0.29
N GLU A 44 -3.56 -7.80 0.41
CA GLU A 44 -3.12 -6.87 1.46
C GLU A 44 -3.48 -5.42 1.11
N PHE A 45 -3.43 -5.09 -0.18
CA PHE A 45 -3.96 -3.83 -0.70
C PHE A 45 -5.47 -3.72 -0.48
N MET A 46 -6.24 -4.79 -0.68
CA MET A 46 -7.68 -4.81 -0.43
C MET A 46 -8.00 -4.60 1.05
N ARG A 47 -7.24 -5.21 1.96
CA ARG A 47 -7.39 -4.97 3.41
C ARG A 47 -7.06 -3.53 3.79
N LEU A 48 -5.96 -2.98 3.28
CA LEU A 48 -5.62 -1.58 3.49
C LEU A 48 -6.68 -0.63 2.91
N LYS A 49 -7.26 -0.98 1.76
CA LYS A 49 -8.36 -0.24 1.15
C LYS A 49 -9.63 -0.33 2.00
N ASP A 50 -9.96 -1.50 2.55
CA ASP A 50 -11.12 -1.74 3.43
C ASP A 50 -11.01 -0.91 4.71
N CYS A 51 -9.81 -0.82 5.28
CA CYS A 51 -9.57 -0.04 6.50
C CYS A 51 -9.55 1.50 6.26
N TYR A 52 -9.37 1.95 5.01
CA TYR A 52 -9.48 3.37 4.63
C TYR A 52 -10.89 3.78 4.17
N LEU A 53 -11.74 2.82 3.80
CA LEU A 53 -13.10 3.03 3.31
C LEU A 53 -14.03 3.52 4.43
#